data_AF-A0A7G1H4I5-F1
#
_entry.id   AF-A0A7G1H4I5-F1
#
_cell.length_a   1.000
_cell.length_b   1.000
_cell.length_c   1.000
_cell.angle_alpha   90.00
_cell.angle_beta   90.00
_cell.angle_gamma   90.00
#
_symmetry.space_group_name_H-M   'P 1'
#
loop_
_entity.id
_entity.type
_entity.pdbx_description
1 polymer ?
#
loop_
_entity_poly.entity_id
_entity_poly.type
_entity_poly.pdbx_seq_one_letter_code
_entity_poly.pdbx_strand_id
1 'polypeptide(L)'
;MRTKKIIGLVVALSLILTTSMAFAAWKGWRGSGGWGMGSQYNRMYNPATVETISGTVESVDKITPMKGMNYGVHLVLKTDKETISVHLGPGWYIERLDTKIEKGDKIEVKGSRVTFAGKPAIIAAEVKKGGSVLILRDSAGIPVWAGWRR
;
A
#
# COMPACT_ATOMS: atom_id res chain seq x y z
N MET A 1 -58.25 -51.57 -2.97
CA MET A 1 -57.24 -52.28 -2.14
C MET A 1 -55.88 -51.66 -2.44
N ARG A 2 -55.33 -50.87 -1.51
CA ARG A 2 -54.24 -51.22 -0.58
C ARG A 2 -52.82 -51.17 -1.19
N THR A 3 -52.19 -50.02 -0.96
CA THR A 3 -50.84 -49.80 -0.36
C THR A 3 -49.54 -50.35 -0.97
N LYS A 4 -48.65 -49.37 -1.24
CA LYS A 4 -47.25 -49.17 -0.75
C LYS A 4 -46.05 -49.75 -1.54
N LYS A 5 -45.23 -48.79 -2.00
CA LYS A 5 -43.75 -48.67 -1.95
C LYS A 5 -42.89 -49.80 -2.57
N ILE A 6 -42.22 -49.46 -3.68
CA ILE A 6 -40.81 -49.83 -3.88
C ILE A 6 -40.04 -48.56 -4.20
N ILE A 7 -39.16 -48.22 -3.26
CA ILE A 7 -38.14 -47.18 -3.29
C ILE A 7 -36.87 -47.87 -3.78
N GLY A 8 -36.12 -47.23 -4.69
CA GLY A 8 -34.70 -47.52 -4.88
C GLY A 8 -34.31 -47.80 -6.33
N LEU A 9 -33.19 -47.18 -6.74
CA LEU A 9 -32.50 -47.32 -8.03
C LEU A 9 -33.29 -46.70 -9.21
N VAL A 10 -32.88 -45.64 -9.90
CA VAL A 10 -31.54 -45.12 -10.21
C VAL A 10 -31.72 -43.64 -10.55
N VAL A 11 -31.45 -42.74 -9.59
CA VAL A 11 -31.44 -41.26 -9.79
C VAL A 11 -30.07 -40.80 -10.33
N ALA A 12 -29.23 -41.70 -10.80
CA ALA A 12 -27.83 -41.41 -11.13
C ALA A 12 -27.59 -41.32 -12.65
N LEU A 13 -28.22 -40.37 -13.35
CA LEU A 13 -27.73 -39.96 -14.67
C LEU A 13 -28.23 -38.56 -15.03
N SER A 14 -27.85 -37.57 -14.22
CA SER A 14 -28.16 -36.18 -14.52
C SER A 14 -26.98 -35.31 -14.09
N LEU A 15 -26.33 -34.73 -15.10
CA LEU A 15 -25.62 -33.46 -14.99
C LEU A 15 -24.28 -33.46 -14.24
N ILE A 16 -23.24 -34.08 -14.82
CA ILE A 16 -21.86 -33.71 -14.50
C ILE A 16 -21.42 -32.60 -15.47
N LEU A 17 -22.03 -31.43 -15.29
CA LEU A 17 -21.50 -30.14 -15.76
C LEU A 17 -21.41 -29.25 -14.52
N THR A 18 -20.38 -29.49 -13.69
CA THR A 18 -19.98 -28.52 -12.68
C THR A 18 -18.56 -28.11 -13.00
N THR A 19 -18.49 -26.96 -13.66
CA THR A 19 -17.36 -26.05 -13.72
C THR A 19 -16.39 -26.29 -12.57
N SER A 20 -15.16 -26.71 -12.87
CA SER A 20 -14.04 -26.48 -11.98
C SER A 20 -13.88 -24.96 -11.86
N MET A 21 -14.65 -24.36 -10.97
CA MET A 21 -14.31 -23.07 -10.40
C MET A 21 -12.92 -23.29 -9.83
N ALA A 22 -11.91 -22.83 -10.57
CA ALA A 22 -10.67 -22.41 -9.99
C ALA A 22 -11.07 -21.41 -8.90
N PHE A 23 -11.24 -21.91 -7.68
CA PHE A 23 -10.91 -21.15 -6.51
C PHE A 23 -9.41 -20.90 -6.66
N ALA A 24 -9.06 -19.92 -7.50
CA ALA A 24 -7.91 -19.09 -7.22
C ALA A 24 -8.20 -18.59 -5.82
N ALA A 25 -7.68 -19.33 -4.83
CA ALA A 25 -7.81 -18.98 -3.44
C ALA A 25 -7.30 -17.56 -3.39
N TRP A 26 -8.22 -16.62 -3.20
CA TRP A 26 -7.89 -15.23 -3.00
C TRP A 26 -6.93 -15.24 -1.82
N LYS A 27 -5.63 -15.13 -2.10
CA LYS A 27 -4.59 -14.89 -1.10
C LYS A 27 -4.80 -13.45 -0.65
N GLY A 28 -5.88 -13.22 0.09
CA GLY A 28 -6.18 -11.93 0.68
C GLY A 28 -4.95 -11.44 1.43
N TRP A 29 -4.66 -10.16 1.29
CA TRP A 29 -3.56 -9.52 2.02
C TRP A 29 -3.64 -9.91 3.49
N ARG A 30 -2.66 -10.69 3.95
CA ARG A 30 -2.46 -11.00 5.36
C ARG A 30 -1.57 -9.92 5.94
N GLY A 31 -2.18 -8.94 6.61
CA GLY A 31 -1.50 -7.88 7.34
C GLY A 31 -0.84 -6.79 6.48
N SER A 32 -0.16 -5.85 7.15
CA SER A 32 0.38 -4.63 6.56
C SER A 32 1.55 -4.83 5.56
N GLY A 33 1.96 -6.06 5.27
CA GLY A 33 3.08 -6.37 4.36
C GLY A 33 4.40 -5.70 4.76
N GLY A 34 4.70 -5.61 6.06
CA GLY A 34 5.89 -4.95 6.60
C GLY A 34 5.80 -3.42 6.77
N TRP A 35 4.68 -2.80 6.37
CA TRP A 35 4.48 -1.34 6.48
C TRP A 35 3.74 -0.88 7.75
N GLY A 36 3.44 -1.80 8.66
CA GLY A 36 2.59 -1.53 9.82
C GLY A 36 3.34 -0.94 11.01
N MET A 37 2.57 -0.57 12.03
CA MET A 37 3.09 -0.09 13.30
C MET A 37 4.10 -1.09 13.90
N GLY A 38 5.22 -0.58 14.40
CA GLY A 38 6.27 -1.38 15.02
C GLY A 38 7.21 -2.12 14.06
N SER A 39 6.98 -2.05 12.73
CA SER A 39 7.90 -2.63 11.75
C SER A 39 9.26 -1.92 11.75
N GLN A 40 10.30 -2.62 11.31
CA GLN A 40 11.64 -2.02 11.21
C GLN A 40 11.63 -0.76 10.36
N TYR A 41 10.87 -0.80 9.25
CA TYR A 41 10.71 0.36 8.39
C TYR A 41 10.02 1.54 9.11
N ASN A 42 8.94 1.29 9.85
CA ASN A 42 8.21 2.36 10.53
C ASN A 42 9.04 3.03 11.64
N ARG A 43 9.93 2.27 12.30
CA ARG A 43 10.83 2.82 13.35
C ARG A 43 11.85 3.82 12.83
N MET A 44 12.04 3.91 11.51
CA MET A 44 12.92 4.93 10.93
C MET A 44 12.29 6.33 10.95
N TYR A 45 10.95 6.43 11.02
CA TYR A 45 10.30 7.72 11.11
C TYR A 45 10.67 8.40 12.44
N ASN A 46 11.21 9.61 12.37
CA ASN A 46 11.58 10.42 13.51
C ASN A 46 10.83 11.76 13.48
N PRO A 47 9.88 12.00 14.40
CA PRO A 47 9.15 13.26 14.48
C PRO A 47 10.06 14.50 14.62
N ALA A 48 11.24 14.36 15.23
CA ALA A 48 12.19 15.46 15.41
C ALA A 48 12.90 15.89 14.11
N THR A 49 12.84 15.09 13.06
CA THR A 49 13.42 15.41 11.75
C THR A 49 12.35 15.74 10.71
N VAL A 50 11.12 16.03 11.16
CA VAL A 50 10.03 16.41 10.27
C VAL A 50 10.29 17.79 9.70
N GLU A 51 10.31 17.85 8.39
CA GLU A 51 10.44 19.08 7.61
C GLU A 51 9.39 19.12 6.50
N THR A 52 9.26 20.27 5.87
CA THR A 52 8.40 20.47 4.70
C THR A 52 9.26 20.88 3.52
N ILE A 53 9.16 20.14 2.42
CA ILE A 53 9.86 20.41 1.17
C ILE A 53 8.87 20.49 0.02
N SER A 54 9.15 21.36 -0.93
CA SER A 54 8.34 21.51 -2.14
C SER A 54 9.21 21.28 -3.37
N GLY A 55 8.62 20.69 -4.40
CA GLY A 55 9.37 20.33 -5.59
C GLY A 55 8.51 19.78 -6.71
N THR A 56 9.20 19.35 -7.77
CA THR A 56 8.59 18.71 -8.93
C THR A 56 8.93 17.22 -8.95
N VAL A 57 7.95 16.36 -9.18
CA VAL A 57 8.13 14.91 -9.25
C VAL A 57 8.86 14.55 -10.55
N GLU A 58 10.05 13.95 -10.45
CA GLU A 58 10.83 13.48 -11.60
C GLU A 58 10.46 12.05 -12.00
N SER A 59 10.18 11.19 -11.03
CA SER A 59 9.72 9.81 -11.24
C SER A 59 8.85 9.31 -10.09
N VAL A 60 8.06 8.27 -10.40
CA VAL A 60 7.25 7.51 -9.45
C VAL A 60 7.65 6.05 -9.59
N ASP A 61 8.29 5.52 -8.56
CA ASP A 61 8.94 4.21 -8.59
C ASP A 61 8.26 3.24 -7.62
N LYS A 62 8.16 1.98 -8.03
CA LYS A 62 7.71 0.87 -7.18
C LYS A 62 8.93 0.15 -6.63
N ILE A 63 9.18 0.31 -5.33
CA ILE A 63 10.40 -0.20 -4.68
C ILE A 63 10.02 -1.07 -3.49
N THR A 64 10.67 -2.21 -3.33
CA THR A 64 10.56 -3.02 -2.11
C THR A 64 11.65 -2.59 -1.12
N PRO A 65 11.33 -1.83 -0.05
CA PRO A 65 12.37 -1.16 0.73
C PRO A 65 13.22 -2.15 1.56
N MET A 66 12.62 -3.22 2.07
CA MET A 66 13.32 -4.27 2.81
C MET A 66 12.84 -5.64 2.36
N LYS A 67 13.73 -6.64 2.47
CA LYS A 67 13.42 -8.03 2.13
C LYS A 67 12.18 -8.52 2.90
N GLY A 68 11.20 -9.08 2.17
CA GLY A 68 9.96 -9.59 2.76
C GLY A 68 8.85 -8.54 2.95
N MET A 69 9.07 -7.28 2.56
CA MET A 69 8.02 -6.26 2.51
C MET A 69 7.24 -6.31 1.19
N ASN A 70 5.99 -5.85 1.21
CA ASN A 70 5.31 -5.43 -0.01
C ASN A 70 6.04 -4.21 -0.61
N TYR A 71 5.98 -4.05 -1.93
CA TYR A 71 6.52 -2.86 -2.57
C TYR A 71 5.79 -1.60 -2.08
N GLY A 72 6.52 -0.49 -2.04
CA GLY A 72 6.04 0.85 -1.77
C GLY A 72 6.12 1.73 -3.01
N VAL A 73 5.38 2.83 -2.97
CA VAL A 73 5.48 3.92 -3.95
C VAL A 73 6.45 4.96 -3.41
N HIS A 74 7.51 5.18 -4.17
CA HIS A 74 8.55 6.17 -3.89
C HIS A 74 8.52 7.22 -4.99
N LEU A 75 8.72 8.48 -4.63
CA LEU A 75 8.89 9.56 -5.59
C LEU A 75 10.35 9.98 -5.61
N VAL A 76 10.84 10.37 -6.78
CA VAL A 76 12.04 11.20 -6.88
C VAL A 76 11.56 12.64 -7.00
N LEU A 77 11.80 13.44 -5.96
CA LEU A 77 11.36 14.83 -5.89
C LEU A 77 12.55 15.75 -6.13
N LYS A 78 12.47 16.57 -7.18
CA LYS A 78 13.42 17.65 -7.41
C LYS A 78 12.97 18.90 -6.68
N THR A 79 13.76 19.32 -5.70
CA THR A 79 13.60 20.58 -4.98
C THR A 79 14.62 21.60 -5.50
N ASP A 80 14.57 22.83 -4.98
CA ASP A 80 15.56 23.86 -5.32
C ASP A 80 16.97 23.55 -4.79
N LYS A 81 17.08 22.67 -3.78
CA LYS A 81 18.34 22.35 -3.09
C LYS A 81 18.94 21.03 -3.54
N GLU A 82 18.09 20.04 -3.76
CA GLU A 82 18.50 18.65 -4.03
C GLU A 82 17.39 17.85 -4.73
N THR A 83 17.78 16.72 -5.29
CA THR A 83 16.86 15.66 -5.72
C THR A 83 16.83 14.58 -4.63
N ILE A 84 15.66 14.32 -4.05
CA ILE A 84 15.51 13.44 -2.89
C ILE A 84 14.42 12.38 -3.09
N SER A 85 14.66 11.18 -2.56
CA SER A 85 13.67 10.10 -2.53
C SER A 85 12.62 10.36 -1.46
N VAL A 86 11.35 10.35 -1.83
CA VAL A 86 10.21 10.50 -0.93
C VAL A 86 9.42 9.20 -0.88
N HIS A 87 9.33 8.58 0.29
CA HIS A 87 8.62 7.33 0.49
C HIS A 87 7.18 7.61 0.93
N LEU A 88 6.22 7.30 0.08
CA LEU A 88 4.80 7.55 0.37
C LEU A 88 4.26 6.47 1.30
N GLY A 89 4.39 5.22 0.90
CA GLY A 89 3.78 4.11 1.62
C GLY A 89 3.65 2.87 0.73
N PRO A 90 2.94 1.84 1.21
CA PRO A 90 2.75 0.62 0.45
C PRO A 90 1.96 0.87 -0.84
N GLY A 91 2.37 0.23 -1.94
CA GLY A 91 1.69 0.31 -3.23
C GLY A 91 0.21 -0.01 -3.16
N TRP A 92 -0.13 -1.02 -2.38
CA TRP A 92 -1.51 -1.45 -2.18
C TRP A 92 -2.44 -0.39 -1.58
N TYR A 93 -1.89 0.56 -0.83
CA TYR A 93 -2.63 1.68 -0.26
C TYR A 93 -2.62 2.87 -1.21
N ILE A 94 -1.42 3.29 -1.64
CA ILE A 94 -1.22 4.50 -2.45
C ILE A 94 -1.97 4.41 -3.79
N GLU A 95 -1.96 3.24 -4.44
CA GLU A 95 -2.60 3.07 -5.74
C GLU A 95 -4.13 3.13 -5.69
N ARG A 96 -4.74 3.02 -4.50
CA ARG A 96 -6.20 3.10 -4.30
C ARG A 96 -6.68 4.51 -3.98
N LEU A 97 -5.79 5.44 -3.70
CA LEU A 97 -6.15 6.84 -3.45
C LEU A 97 -6.57 7.51 -4.76
N ASP A 98 -7.58 8.38 -4.69
CA ASP A 98 -8.10 9.10 -5.87
C ASP A 98 -7.08 10.10 -6.40
N THR A 99 -6.36 10.78 -5.51
CA THR A 99 -5.27 11.68 -5.89
C THR A 99 -4.08 10.89 -6.39
N LYS A 100 -3.89 10.83 -7.71
CA LYS A 100 -2.69 10.30 -8.33
C LYS A 100 -1.58 11.35 -8.32
N ILE A 101 -0.37 10.91 -8.01
CA ILE A 101 0.85 11.69 -8.15
C ILE A 101 1.63 11.09 -9.32
N GLU A 102 2.03 11.94 -10.26
CA GLU A 102 2.64 11.59 -11.52
C GLU A 102 3.87 12.46 -11.77
N LYS A 103 4.69 12.05 -12.74
CA LYS A 103 5.84 12.84 -13.18
C LYS A 103 5.39 14.22 -13.67
N GLY A 104 6.10 15.26 -13.24
CA GLY A 104 5.81 16.65 -13.58
C GLY A 104 4.89 17.36 -12.58
N ASP A 105 4.28 16.64 -11.64
CA ASP A 105 3.47 17.25 -10.60
C ASP A 105 4.32 18.12 -9.66
N LYS A 106 3.78 19.28 -9.30
CA LYS A 106 4.30 20.09 -8.20
C LYS A 106 3.59 19.68 -6.91
N ILE A 107 4.38 19.30 -5.92
CA ILE A 107 3.87 18.85 -4.62
C ILE A 107 4.61 19.52 -3.46
N GLU A 108 3.93 19.63 -2.34
CA GLU A 108 4.50 19.93 -1.03
C GLU A 108 4.45 18.66 -0.20
N VAL A 109 5.57 18.26 0.39
CA VAL A 109 5.71 17.05 1.20
C VAL A 109 6.13 17.47 2.59
N LYS A 110 5.34 17.09 3.59
CA LYS A 110 5.74 17.14 5.00
C LYS A 110 6.08 15.72 5.46
N GLY A 111 7.28 15.51 5.98
CA GLY A 111 7.75 14.19 6.35
C GLY A 111 9.05 14.19 7.12
N SER A 112 9.40 13.03 7.67
CA SER A 112 10.62 12.83 8.44
C SER A 112 11.81 12.61 7.50
N ARG A 113 12.85 13.43 7.63
CA ARG A 113 14.14 13.20 6.96
C ARG A 113 14.91 12.09 7.65
N VAL A 114 15.31 11.08 6.88
CA VAL A 114 15.99 9.87 7.34
C VAL A 114 17.13 9.50 6.40
N THR A 115 18.04 8.66 6.88
CA THR A 115 19.02 7.99 6.02
C THR A 115 18.51 6.59 5.69
N PHE A 116 18.25 6.32 4.42
CA PHE A 116 17.79 5.03 3.92
C PHE A 116 18.78 4.47 2.91
N ALA A 117 19.27 3.25 3.14
CA ALA A 117 20.29 2.61 2.30
C ALA A 117 21.52 3.51 2.01
N GLY A 118 21.96 4.28 3.01
CA GLY A 118 23.11 5.18 2.90
C GLY A 118 22.84 6.52 2.19
N LYS A 119 21.59 6.81 1.81
CA LYS A 119 21.20 8.07 1.14
C LYS A 119 20.11 8.81 1.91
N PRO A 120 20.04 10.14 1.82
CA PRO A 120 18.93 10.90 2.41
C PRO A 120 17.61 10.56 1.71
N ALA A 121 16.54 10.46 2.49
CA ALA A 121 15.18 10.25 2.02
C ALA A 121 14.17 10.92 2.97
N ILE A 122 12.98 11.21 2.47
CA ILE A 122 11.85 11.66 3.28
C ILE A 122 10.83 10.54 3.40
N ILE A 123 10.44 10.19 4.63
CA ILE A 123 9.24 9.37 4.87
C ILE A 123 8.06 10.33 5.03
N ALA A 124 7.16 10.36 4.04
CA ALA A 124 6.09 11.35 3.98
C ALA A 124 5.03 11.11 5.07
N ALA A 125 4.66 12.14 5.82
CA ALA A 125 3.48 12.13 6.67
C ALA A 125 2.27 12.73 5.94
N GLU A 126 2.51 13.76 5.13
CA GLU A 126 1.48 14.46 4.36
C GLU A 126 2.05 14.86 2.99
N VAL A 127 1.23 14.76 1.95
CA VAL A 127 1.54 15.25 0.60
C VAL A 127 0.41 16.11 0.08
N LYS A 128 0.72 17.34 -0.31
CA LYS A 128 -0.24 18.25 -0.96
C LYS A 128 0.06 18.34 -2.44
N LYS A 129 -0.99 18.20 -3.26
CA LYS A 129 -0.96 18.39 -4.71
C LYS A 129 -2.15 19.25 -5.11
N GLY A 130 -1.89 20.49 -5.55
CA GLY A 130 -2.95 21.46 -5.82
C GLY A 130 -3.83 21.68 -4.58
N GLY A 131 -5.13 21.43 -4.69
CA GLY A 131 -6.07 21.50 -3.56
C GLY A 131 -6.26 20.18 -2.78
N SER A 132 -5.61 19.08 -3.18
CA SER A 132 -5.73 17.79 -2.51
C SER A 132 -4.64 17.60 -1.45
N VAL A 133 -5.01 17.04 -0.30
CA VAL A 133 -4.09 16.71 0.80
C VAL A 133 -4.20 15.22 1.10
N LEU A 134 -3.08 14.51 0.97
CA LEU A 134 -2.96 13.10 1.31
C LEU A 134 -2.28 12.97 2.67
N ILE A 135 -3.06 12.55 3.68
CA ILE A 135 -2.55 12.22 5.01
C ILE A 135 -2.15 10.74 5.02
N LEU A 136 -0.87 10.47 5.27
CA LEU A 136 -0.28 9.14 5.22
C LEU A 136 0.12 8.64 6.61
N ARG A 137 0.52 9.55 7.51
CA ARG A 137 0.94 9.26 8.89
C ARG A 137 0.46 10.35 9.83
N ASP A 138 0.22 10.00 11.09
CA ASP A 138 -0.04 10.98 12.15
C ASP A 138 1.25 11.67 12.64
N SER A 139 1.13 12.55 13.64
CA SER A 139 2.26 13.27 14.24
C SER A 139 3.28 12.37 14.93
N ALA A 140 2.89 11.16 15.34
CA ALA A 140 3.77 10.16 15.93
C ALA A 140 4.41 9.26 14.86
N GLY A 141 4.09 9.45 13.58
CA GLY A 141 4.58 8.61 12.49
C GLY A 141 3.83 7.29 12.35
N ILE A 142 2.69 7.12 13.01
CA ILE A 142 1.83 5.94 12.86
C ILE A 142 1.12 6.06 11.52
N PRO A 143 1.29 5.08 10.61
CA PRO A 143 0.68 5.17 9.29
C PRO A 143 -0.83 4.92 9.39
N VAL A 144 -1.59 5.60 8.53
CA VAL A 144 -3.07 5.44 8.46
C VAL A 144 -3.51 4.03 8.07
N TRP A 145 -2.59 3.26 7.47
CA TRP A 145 -2.79 1.85 7.14
C TRP A 145 -2.31 0.89 8.25
N ALA A 146 -1.84 1.39 9.39
CA ALA A 146 -1.64 0.59 10.58
C ALA A 146 -3.01 0.05 11.04
N GLY A 147 -3.16 -1.27 11.06
CA GLY A 147 -4.45 -1.90 11.36
C GLY A 147 -5.31 -2.23 10.15
N TRP A 148 -4.80 -2.05 8.91
CA TRP A 148 -5.43 -2.60 7.70
C TRP A 148 -5.40 -4.14 7.76
N ARG A 149 -6.48 -4.67 8.34
CA ARG A 149 -6.90 -6.05 8.66
C ARG A 149 -5.79 -7.12 8.80
N ARG A 150 -5.67 -7.58 10.06
CA ARG A 150 -5.45 -9.01 10.38
C ARG A 150 -6.43 -9.88 9.59
#